data_AF-A0A7K0LW95-F1
#
_entry.id   AF-A0A7K0LW95-F1
#
_cell.length_a   1.000
_cell.length_b   1.000
_cell.length_c   1.000
_cell.angle_alpha   90.00
_cell.angle_beta   90.00
_cell.angle_gamma   90.00
#
_symmetry.space_group_name_H-M   'P 1'
#
loop_
_entity.id
_entity.type
_entity.pdbx_description
1 polymer ?
#
loop_
_entity_poly.entity_id
_entity_poly.type
_entity_poly.pdbx_seq_one_letter_code
_entity_poly.pdbx_strand_id
1 'polypeptide(L)'
;IRPEFPNLKALQADSTTYTHAYSAANYTDYAVPSMLAGISDIAEQGPDRMQEVRANIGIVPSLASEYSVVMESPLYRFECDTSDCASVGAPAEGNFASRMLGFAADTAAIAGRTALARPFSDAFPSLDGKWRDFWSGGDEFGDNAEGNSVGKAIAGLRVAEETAPTAPIFAFWHTIRTHAPWNVDREGKEIYPSRLPIVDDAHMVGSNKAGTYSTPELQSIERRLYANSAIDFDRQLGQLVAELKAIGRYDNTIIVVTADHGAGITVEADRRIGDTLEQRWTEVAHVPLMVKDPNQTEPATVVAPRSTGQIARTVLNAAGATAPANLAVSPDLSKDLPKGPVFATVGGGIMTPWVYQGAPEPDPWRQQDLTPVNSDYPFAIGIDDSLLGTSVPGGWVPVETDSIDAIQGESTQQLVVITRVPGTCDPAITTGLVSSGGVVTGSVLWQSANSNAPDRGWAIVPKAESYQFWCTSG
;
A
#
# COMPACT_ATOMS: atom_id res chain seq x y z
N ILE A 1 -6.10 3.83 17.85
CA ILE A 1 -5.57 2.67 17.10
C ILE A 1 -6.52 1.49 17.26
N ARG A 2 -6.80 0.73 16.20
CA ARG A 2 -7.69 -0.43 16.26
C ARG A 2 -7.02 -1.63 16.97
N PRO A 3 -7.77 -2.56 17.59
CA PRO A 3 -7.20 -3.70 18.32
C PRO A 3 -6.27 -4.60 17.50
N GLU A 4 -6.45 -4.65 16.19
CA GLU A 4 -5.70 -5.46 15.23
C GLU A 4 -4.25 -4.98 15.02
N PHE A 5 -3.90 -3.79 15.52
CA PHE A 5 -2.59 -3.16 15.37
C PHE A 5 -1.89 -2.98 16.73
N PRO A 6 -1.48 -4.07 17.41
CA PRO A 6 -0.93 -4.01 18.75
C PRO A 6 0.41 -3.24 18.82
N ASN A 7 1.24 -3.24 17.77
CA ASN A 7 2.54 -2.57 17.80
C ASN A 7 2.40 -1.06 17.61
N LEU A 8 1.52 -0.62 16.71
CA LEU A 8 1.10 0.79 16.61
C LEU A 8 0.45 1.25 17.91
N LYS A 9 -0.35 0.40 18.57
CA LYS A 9 -0.92 0.74 19.89
C LYS A 9 0.15 0.85 20.97
N ALA A 10 1.17 0.00 20.93
CA ALA A 10 2.30 0.08 21.85
C ALA A 10 3.12 1.37 21.63
N LEU A 11 3.41 1.72 20.37
CA LEU A 11 4.08 2.97 20.00
C LEU A 11 3.22 4.20 20.34
N GLN A 12 1.89 4.09 20.24
CA GLN A 12 1.00 5.19 20.62
C GLN A 12 1.18 5.61 22.09
N ALA A 13 1.54 4.68 22.98
CA ALA A 13 1.63 4.95 24.41
C ALA A 13 2.71 5.97 24.79
N ASP A 14 3.71 6.19 23.93
CA ASP A 14 4.79 7.16 24.12
C ASP A 14 4.94 8.11 22.92
N SER A 15 3.88 8.27 22.12
CA SER A 15 3.89 9.09 20.92
C SER A 15 2.77 10.12 20.86
N THR A 16 2.98 11.16 20.06
CA THR A 16 1.94 12.09 19.62
C THR A 16 1.20 11.50 18.40
N THR A 17 -0.11 11.29 18.53
CA THR A 17 -0.98 10.85 17.43
C THR A 17 -1.64 12.06 16.77
N TYR A 18 -1.53 12.18 15.45
CA TYR A 18 -2.20 13.20 14.66
C TYR A 18 -3.42 12.58 13.98
N THR A 19 -4.63 12.97 14.38
CA THR A 19 -5.86 12.30 13.93
C THR A 19 -6.41 12.81 12.61
N HIS A 20 -5.83 13.89 12.07
CA HIS A 20 -6.21 14.50 10.79
C HIS A 20 -4.92 14.86 10.05
N ALA A 21 -4.26 13.86 9.48
CA ALA A 21 -3.03 14.03 8.72
C ALA A 21 -3.27 13.68 7.25
N TYR A 22 -2.91 14.59 6.35
CA TYR A 22 -3.19 14.42 4.93
C TYR A 22 -1.91 14.43 4.10
N SER A 23 -1.87 13.51 3.14
CA SER A 23 -0.86 13.51 2.10
C SER A 23 -0.93 14.78 1.25
N ALA A 24 0.19 15.13 0.63
CA ALA A 24 0.25 16.17 -0.38
C ALA A 24 -0.23 15.67 -1.78
N ALA A 25 -0.24 14.36 -2.04
CA ALA A 25 -0.53 13.82 -3.36
C ALA A 25 -1.04 12.37 -3.35
N ASN A 26 -1.73 11.97 -4.41
CA ASN A 26 -2.32 10.63 -4.58
C ASN A 26 -1.38 9.56 -5.18
N TYR A 27 -0.09 9.88 -5.34
CA TYR A 27 0.91 8.95 -5.85
C TYR A 27 2.20 9.05 -5.06
N THR A 28 2.83 7.91 -4.79
CA THR A 28 4.11 7.77 -4.08
C THR A 28 5.20 8.67 -4.67
N ASP A 29 5.26 8.76 -5.99
CA ASP A 29 6.27 9.53 -6.70
C ASP A 29 6.12 11.04 -6.59
N TYR A 30 5.02 11.53 -6.04
CA TYR A 30 4.86 12.92 -5.62
C TYR A 30 4.87 13.04 -4.10
N ALA A 31 4.15 12.16 -3.40
CA ALA A 31 3.93 12.25 -1.96
C ALA A 31 5.22 12.07 -1.15
N VAL A 32 6.04 11.06 -1.44
CA VAL A 32 7.29 10.82 -0.69
C VAL A 32 8.32 11.93 -0.92
N PRO A 33 8.60 12.36 -2.17
CA PRO A 33 9.53 13.46 -2.39
C PRO A 33 9.05 14.76 -1.75
N SER A 34 7.75 15.05 -1.77
CA SER A 34 7.19 16.21 -1.08
C SER A 34 7.32 16.12 0.44
N MET A 35 7.14 14.94 1.02
CA MET A 35 7.35 14.69 2.45
C MET A 35 8.82 14.94 2.83
N LEU A 36 9.77 14.39 2.06
CA LEU A 36 11.21 14.56 2.29
C LEU A 36 11.70 15.98 1.99
N ALA A 37 11.08 16.68 1.05
CA ALA A 37 11.39 18.06 0.67
C ALA A 37 10.65 19.11 1.52
N GLY A 38 9.72 18.68 2.39
CA GLY A 38 8.94 19.57 3.24
C GLY A 38 7.90 20.42 2.49
N ILE A 39 7.25 19.87 1.46
CA ILE A 39 6.32 20.60 0.59
C ILE A 39 4.89 20.17 0.91
N SER A 40 4.07 21.10 1.42
CA SER A 40 2.66 20.83 1.77
C SER A 40 1.66 21.19 0.66
N ASP A 41 2.08 21.94 -0.37
CA ASP A 41 1.28 22.27 -1.55
C ASP A 41 2.16 22.11 -2.80
N ILE A 42 2.00 20.97 -3.47
CA ILE A 42 2.79 20.61 -4.65
C ILE A 42 2.32 21.32 -5.91
N ALA A 43 1.04 21.70 -5.97
CA ALA A 43 0.48 22.41 -7.11
C ALA A 43 1.03 23.84 -7.18
N GLU A 44 1.23 24.49 -6.04
CA GLU A 44 1.86 25.82 -5.93
C GLU A 44 3.33 25.83 -6.36
N GLN A 45 4.01 24.67 -6.38
CA GLN A 45 5.41 24.57 -6.82
C GLN A 45 5.55 24.59 -8.35
N GLY A 46 4.50 24.18 -9.07
CA GLY A 46 4.53 24.00 -10.52
C GLY A 46 5.27 22.73 -10.97
N PRO A 47 5.04 22.31 -12.23
CA PRO A 47 5.53 21.03 -12.75
C PRO A 47 7.06 20.95 -12.82
N ASP A 48 7.74 22.02 -13.26
CA ASP A 48 9.21 22.02 -13.45
C ASP A 48 9.94 21.81 -12.12
N ARG A 49 9.56 22.55 -11.08
CA ARG A 49 10.12 22.37 -9.74
C ARG A 49 9.77 21.00 -9.17
N MET A 50 8.55 20.52 -9.38
CA MET A 50 8.19 19.18 -8.91
C MET A 50 8.98 18.09 -9.63
N GLN A 51 9.36 18.27 -10.89
CA GLN A 51 10.27 17.34 -11.57
C GLN A 51 11.63 17.27 -10.87
N GLU A 52 12.20 18.43 -10.49
CA GLU A 52 13.46 18.47 -9.72
C GLU A 52 13.30 17.82 -8.34
N VAL A 53 12.21 18.12 -7.62
CA VAL A 53 11.94 17.54 -6.31
C VAL A 53 11.85 16.02 -6.39
N ARG A 54 11.17 15.48 -7.41
CA ARG A 54 11.00 14.04 -7.62
C ARG A 54 12.30 13.30 -7.96
N ALA A 55 13.24 14.01 -8.58
CA ALA A 55 14.57 13.46 -8.87
C ALA A 55 15.52 13.48 -7.65
N ASN A 56 15.10 14.05 -6.52
CA ASN A 56 15.92 14.22 -5.32
C ASN A 56 15.27 13.56 -4.09
N ILE A 57 16.06 13.42 -3.03
CA ILE A 57 15.65 12.80 -1.76
C ILE A 57 15.51 13.82 -0.61
N GLY A 58 15.19 15.08 -0.94
CA GLY A 58 14.83 16.12 0.01
C GLY A 58 15.93 16.43 1.05
N ILE A 59 15.59 16.31 2.34
CA ILE A 59 16.50 16.63 3.46
C ILE A 59 17.62 15.60 3.69
N VAL A 60 17.57 14.42 3.06
CA VAL A 60 18.54 13.33 3.31
C VAL A 60 19.99 13.75 3.09
N PRO A 61 20.37 14.48 2.01
CA PRO A 61 21.76 14.91 1.81
C PRO A 61 22.26 15.88 2.89
N SER A 62 21.36 16.69 3.48
CA SER A 62 21.72 17.56 4.61
C SER A 62 21.93 16.79 5.90
N LEU A 63 21.18 15.69 6.12
CA LEU A 63 21.39 14.84 7.27
C LEU A 63 22.67 14.01 7.12
N ALA A 64 23.00 13.58 5.90
CA ALA A 64 24.18 12.77 5.60
C ALA A 64 25.53 13.44 5.93
N SER A 65 25.58 14.76 6.16
CA SER A 65 26.81 15.43 6.61
C SER A 65 27.16 15.17 8.07
N GLU A 66 26.19 14.76 8.89
CA GLU A 66 26.36 14.53 10.34
C GLU A 66 25.84 13.17 10.81
N TYR A 67 24.95 12.54 10.05
CA TYR A 67 24.28 11.29 10.39
C TYR A 67 24.74 10.14 9.48
N SER A 68 24.96 8.97 10.07
CA SER A 68 24.99 7.72 9.30
C SER A 68 23.61 7.48 8.69
N VAL A 69 23.56 7.32 7.38
CA VAL A 69 22.31 7.10 6.65
C VAL A 69 22.06 5.60 6.50
N VAL A 70 20.90 5.15 6.97
CA VAL A 70 20.34 3.83 6.71
C VAL A 70 19.09 4.01 5.87
N MET A 71 19.13 3.58 4.61
CA MET A 71 18.02 3.78 3.68
C MET A 71 17.65 2.45 3.04
N GLU A 72 16.46 1.93 3.36
CA GLU A 72 15.83 0.80 2.67
C GLU A 72 14.59 1.31 1.94
N SER A 73 14.62 1.21 0.62
CA SER A 73 13.50 1.64 -0.21
C SER A 73 13.55 0.92 -1.56
N PRO A 74 12.40 0.43 -2.06
CA PRO A 74 12.33 -0.15 -3.41
C PRO A 74 12.43 0.93 -4.51
N LEU A 75 12.11 2.19 -4.17
CA LEU A 75 12.00 3.31 -5.12
C LEU A 75 13.14 4.31 -5.06
N TYR A 76 13.63 4.58 -3.86
CA TYR A 76 14.59 5.64 -3.61
C TYR A 76 15.92 5.04 -3.20
N ARG A 77 17.01 5.62 -3.69
CA ARG A 77 18.37 5.23 -3.31
C ARG A 77 19.16 6.48 -2.99
N PHE A 78 20.03 6.35 -2.01
CA PHE A 78 21.06 7.33 -1.73
C PHE A 78 22.41 6.65 -1.88
N GLU A 79 23.19 7.05 -2.89
CA GLU A 79 24.56 6.54 -3.04
C GLU A 79 25.47 7.36 -2.14
N CYS A 80 26.19 6.68 -1.26
CA CYS A 80 27.13 7.29 -0.34
C CYS A 80 28.56 7.10 -0.83
N ASP A 81 29.37 8.15 -0.71
CA ASP A 81 30.79 8.14 -1.07
C ASP A 81 31.70 7.65 0.09
N THR A 82 31.14 7.31 1.26
CA THR A 82 31.89 6.96 2.48
C THR A 82 31.50 5.58 3.04
N SER A 83 32.45 4.93 3.74
CA SER A 83 32.28 3.61 4.37
C SER A 83 31.28 3.57 5.52
N ASP A 84 30.92 4.74 6.07
CA ASP A 84 30.12 4.86 7.30
C ASP A 84 28.61 5.01 7.00
N CYS A 85 28.23 4.86 5.73
CA CYS A 85 26.87 4.91 5.24
C CYS A 85 26.43 3.53 4.73
N ALA A 86 25.29 3.05 5.22
CA ALA A 86 24.67 1.81 4.79
C ALA A 86 23.41 2.14 3.95
N SER A 87 23.61 2.38 2.66
CA SER A 87 22.49 2.39 1.70
C SER A 87 22.12 0.96 1.34
N VAL A 88 20.99 0.47 1.85
CA VAL A 88 20.49 -0.86 1.55
C VAL A 88 19.44 -0.70 0.46
N GLY A 89 19.89 -0.66 -0.80
CA GLY A 89 18.99 -0.66 -1.95
C GLY A 89 18.61 -2.08 -2.37
N ALA A 90 17.45 -2.26 -3.00
CA ALA A 90 17.09 -3.53 -3.66
C ALA A 90 18.27 -4.05 -4.52
N PRO A 91 18.58 -5.37 -4.46
CA PRO A 91 19.76 -5.89 -5.15
C PRO A 91 19.75 -5.54 -6.62
N ALA A 92 20.97 -5.42 -7.13
CA ALA A 92 21.27 -5.29 -8.54
C ALA A 92 20.86 -6.57 -9.31
N GLU A 93 19.58 -6.84 -9.51
CA GLU A 93 19.14 -7.97 -10.36
C GLU A 93 19.37 -7.66 -11.85
N GLY A 94 19.70 -8.70 -12.64
CA GLY A 94 19.90 -8.64 -14.09
C GLY A 94 21.34 -8.39 -14.57
N ASN A 95 21.71 -9.01 -15.71
CA ASN A 95 22.99 -8.75 -16.39
C ASN A 95 22.98 -7.38 -17.10
N PHE A 96 24.15 -6.82 -17.42
CA PHE A 96 24.28 -5.49 -18.05
C PHE A 96 23.41 -5.30 -19.30
N ALA A 97 23.26 -6.34 -20.12
CA ALA A 97 22.45 -6.28 -21.34
C ALA A 97 20.95 -6.12 -21.06
N SER A 98 20.41 -6.86 -20.07
CA SER A 98 19.01 -6.72 -19.63
C SER A 98 18.70 -5.32 -19.08
N ARG A 99 19.66 -4.71 -18.39
CA ARG A 99 19.56 -3.31 -17.90
C ARG A 99 19.55 -2.30 -19.03
N MET A 100 20.42 -2.47 -20.01
CA MET A 100 20.49 -1.58 -21.18
C MET A 100 19.19 -1.64 -21.99
N LEU A 101 18.58 -2.82 -22.10
CA LEU A 101 17.29 -3.01 -22.78
C LEU A 101 16.11 -2.43 -21.99
N GLY A 102 16.03 -2.67 -20.68
CA GLY A 102 15.01 -2.07 -19.82
C GLY A 102 15.11 -0.54 -19.82
N PHE A 103 16.32 0.00 -19.70
CA PHE A 103 16.58 1.44 -19.82
C PHE A 103 16.17 2.01 -21.17
N ALA A 104 16.45 1.33 -22.29
CA ALA A 104 16.05 1.78 -23.61
C ALA A 104 14.53 1.76 -23.80
N ALA A 105 13.85 0.72 -23.29
CA ALA A 105 12.40 0.64 -23.30
C ALA A 105 11.79 1.76 -22.47
N ASP A 106 12.26 1.99 -21.25
CA ASP A 106 11.77 3.06 -20.38
C ASP A 106 12.03 4.45 -20.94
N THR A 107 13.18 4.65 -21.57
CA THR A 107 13.48 5.90 -22.31
C THR A 107 12.49 6.11 -23.44
N ALA A 108 12.09 5.05 -24.16
CA ALA A 108 11.07 5.15 -25.21
C ALA A 108 9.67 5.44 -24.66
N ALA A 109 9.31 4.90 -23.49
CA ALA A 109 8.06 5.24 -22.80
C ALA A 109 8.04 6.72 -22.43
N ILE A 110 9.11 7.20 -21.79
CA ILE A 110 9.23 8.59 -21.35
C ILE A 110 9.19 9.53 -22.55
N ALA A 111 10.06 9.30 -23.55
CA ALA A 111 10.13 10.14 -24.74
C ALA A 111 8.81 10.15 -25.53
N GLY A 112 8.18 8.99 -25.72
CA GLY A 112 6.90 8.94 -26.43
C GLY A 112 5.74 9.60 -25.67
N ARG A 113 5.68 9.44 -24.34
CA ARG A 113 4.62 10.05 -23.53
C ARG A 113 4.80 11.56 -23.34
N THR A 114 6.04 12.06 -23.27
CA THR A 114 6.34 13.49 -23.03
C THR A 114 6.54 14.31 -24.29
N ALA A 115 7.15 13.76 -25.34
CA ALA A 115 7.50 14.51 -26.53
C ALA A 115 6.41 14.50 -27.63
N LEU A 116 5.44 13.59 -27.55
CA LEU A 116 4.36 13.49 -28.53
C LEU A 116 3.09 14.19 -28.03
N ALA A 117 2.35 14.82 -28.94
CA ALA A 117 1.02 15.34 -28.67
C ALA A 117 -0.04 14.23 -28.76
N ARG A 118 -1.19 14.42 -28.09
CA ARG A 118 -2.35 13.53 -28.25
C ARG A 118 -2.83 13.53 -29.72
N PRO A 119 -3.30 12.40 -30.26
CA PRO A 119 -3.50 11.10 -29.59
C PRO A 119 -2.27 10.19 -29.60
N PHE A 120 -1.14 10.62 -30.16
CA PHE A 120 0.03 9.77 -30.35
C PHE A 120 0.74 9.42 -29.04
N SER A 121 0.73 10.33 -28.06
CA SER A 121 1.22 10.03 -26.71
C SER A 121 0.35 9.01 -25.96
N ASP A 122 -0.91 8.81 -26.35
CA ASP A 122 -1.80 7.82 -25.75
C ASP A 122 -1.44 6.37 -26.14
N ALA A 123 -0.63 6.20 -27.20
CA ALA A 123 -0.07 4.90 -27.60
C ALA A 123 1.11 4.45 -26.72
N PHE A 124 1.63 5.32 -25.86
CA PHE A 124 2.72 5.05 -24.92
C PHE A 124 2.16 4.89 -23.49
N PRO A 125 2.75 4.02 -22.67
CA PRO A 125 2.28 3.75 -21.32
C PRO A 125 2.27 5.03 -20.48
N SER A 126 1.35 5.09 -19.51
CA SER A 126 1.37 6.15 -18.51
C SER A 126 2.69 6.10 -17.73
N LEU A 127 3.29 7.26 -17.51
CA LEU A 127 4.45 7.40 -16.60
C LEU A 127 3.99 7.61 -15.15
N ASP A 128 2.71 7.96 -14.95
CA ASP A 128 2.17 8.27 -13.63
C ASP A 128 2.20 7.02 -12.76
N GLY A 129 2.86 7.12 -11.60
CA GLY A 129 2.96 6.02 -10.64
C GLY A 129 3.84 4.86 -11.10
N LYS A 130 4.87 5.10 -11.91
CA LYS A 130 5.91 4.11 -12.27
C LYS A 130 7.29 4.78 -12.35
N TRP A 131 8.34 3.99 -12.10
CA TRP A 131 9.74 4.45 -12.13
C TRP A 131 10.65 3.66 -13.08
N ARG A 132 10.22 2.47 -13.47
CA ARG A 132 10.85 1.60 -14.47
C ARG A 132 9.81 0.67 -15.06
N ASP A 133 10.20 -0.07 -16.08
CA ASP A 133 9.40 -1.10 -16.75
C ASP A 133 8.02 -0.56 -17.16
N PHE A 134 7.98 0.64 -17.75
CA PHE A 134 6.72 1.33 -18.08
C PHE A 134 5.84 0.51 -19.03
N TRP A 135 6.48 -0.34 -19.85
CA TRP A 135 5.84 -1.19 -20.85
C TRP A 135 5.35 -2.55 -20.34
N SER A 136 5.78 -3.02 -19.17
CA SER A 136 5.26 -4.25 -18.59
C SER A 136 3.99 -3.97 -17.78
N GLY A 137 3.00 -4.85 -17.96
CA GLY A 137 1.75 -4.81 -17.19
C GLY A 137 1.85 -5.47 -15.81
N GLY A 138 3.03 -6.02 -15.46
CA GLY A 138 3.29 -6.77 -14.24
C GLY A 138 4.71 -6.53 -13.71
N ASP A 139 4.83 -6.71 -12.39
CA ASP A 139 6.01 -6.65 -11.52
C ASP A 139 6.69 -5.27 -11.43
N GLU A 140 5.94 -4.25 -10.96
CA GLU A 140 6.46 -2.90 -10.69
C GLU A 140 7.66 -2.89 -9.71
N PHE A 141 7.81 -3.93 -8.88
CA PHE A 141 8.87 -4.03 -7.86
C PHE A 141 9.67 -5.34 -7.87
N GLY A 142 9.36 -6.30 -8.75
CA GLY A 142 9.93 -7.65 -8.76
C GLY A 142 9.28 -8.63 -7.76
N ASP A 143 9.68 -9.91 -7.81
CA ASP A 143 9.15 -10.97 -6.93
C ASP A 143 9.46 -10.66 -5.45
N ASN A 144 8.42 -10.54 -4.63
CA ASN A 144 8.50 -10.37 -3.16
C ASN A 144 9.32 -9.16 -2.68
N ALA A 145 9.15 -8.01 -3.34
CA ALA A 145 9.85 -6.77 -3.02
C ALA A 145 9.73 -6.29 -1.57
N GLU A 146 8.68 -6.72 -0.85
CA GLU A 146 8.49 -6.40 0.57
C GLU A 146 9.11 -7.43 1.53
N GLY A 147 9.26 -8.70 1.13
CA GLY A 147 9.37 -9.85 2.04
C GLY A 147 10.53 -9.85 3.03
N ASN A 148 11.49 -8.93 2.90
CA ASN A 148 12.59 -8.74 3.84
C ASN A 148 12.96 -7.26 4.09
N SER A 149 12.08 -6.29 3.77
CA SER A 149 12.41 -4.85 3.84
C SER A 149 12.82 -4.44 5.28
N VAL A 150 12.04 -4.83 6.29
CA VAL A 150 12.34 -4.55 7.69
C VAL A 150 13.65 -5.21 8.15
N GLY A 151 13.92 -6.44 7.70
CA GLY A 151 15.14 -7.17 8.04
C GLY A 151 16.38 -6.47 7.52
N LYS A 152 16.31 -5.90 6.31
CA LYS A 152 17.39 -5.09 5.73
C LYS A 152 17.57 -3.76 6.45
N ALA A 153 16.48 -3.09 6.83
CA ALA A 153 16.56 -1.88 7.65
C ALA A 153 17.24 -2.15 9.00
N ILE A 154 16.85 -3.24 9.68
CA ILE A 154 17.47 -3.70 10.94
C ILE A 154 18.95 -4.04 10.73
N ALA A 155 19.30 -4.74 9.65
CA ALA A 155 20.70 -5.05 9.34
C ALA A 155 21.52 -3.77 9.09
N GLY A 156 20.97 -2.80 8.36
CA GLY A 156 21.60 -1.50 8.14
C GLY A 156 21.82 -0.71 9.44
N LEU A 157 20.85 -0.74 10.37
CA LEU A 157 21.02 -0.15 11.70
C LEU A 157 22.19 -0.78 12.46
N ARG A 158 22.28 -2.12 12.48
CA ARG A 158 23.40 -2.82 13.14
C ARG A 158 24.75 -2.48 12.54
N VAL A 159 24.85 -2.40 11.21
CA VAL A 159 26.08 -1.99 10.52
C VAL A 159 26.47 -0.56 10.90
N ALA A 160 25.51 0.37 10.95
CA ALA A 160 25.77 1.74 11.38
C ALA A 160 26.27 1.81 12.84
N GLU A 161 25.67 1.04 13.75
CA GLU A 161 26.12 0.93 15.15
C GLU A 161 27.55 0.37 15.26
N GLU A 162 27.89 -0.66 14.49
CA GLU A 162 29.21 -1.28 14.51
C GLU A 162 30.30 -0.38 13.92
N THR A 163 29.97 0.35 12.85
CA THR A 163 30.94 1.17 12.11
C THR A 163 31.19 2.51 12.77
N ALA A 164 30.13 3.15 13.27
CA ALA A 164 30.17 4.49 13.85
C ALA A 164 29.27 4.61 15.09
N PRO A 165 29.62 3.93 16.21
CA PRO A 165 28.75 3.80 17.38
C PRO A 165 28.38 5.15 18.03
N THR A 166 29.20 6.18 17.85
CA THR A 166 28.92 7.53 18.38
C THR A 166 28.26 8.46 17.37
N ALA A 167 28.15 8.07 16.10
CA ALA A 167 27.45 8.87 15.10
C ALA A 167 25.93 8.79 15.35
N PRO A 168 25.19 9.89 15.11
CA PRO A 168 23.75 9.82 15.07
C PRO A 168 23.31 9.12 13.76
N ILE A 169 22.12 8.52 13.76
CA ILE A 169 21.62 7.72 12.63
C ILE A 169 20.35 8.36 12.09
N PHE A 170 20.30 8.54 10.77
CA PHE A 170 19.07 8.82 10.04
C PHE A 170 18.64 7.54 9.32
N ALA A 171 17.48 7.00 9.70
CA ALA A 171 16.94 5.79 9.10
C ALA A 171 15.66 6.11 8.30
N PHE A 172 15.60 5.66 7.05
CA PHE A 172 14.43 5.72 6.19
C PHE A 172 14.06 4.31 5.75
N TRP A 173 13.01 3.76 6.34
CA TRP A 173 12.41 2.48 5.94
C TRP A 173 11.14 2.75 5.14
N HIS A 174 11.18 2.48 3.85
CA HIS A 174 10.08 2.63 2.93
C HIS A 174 9.54 1.27 2.53
N THR A 175 8.49 0.86 3.23
CA THR A 175 7.73 -0.35 2.95
C THR A 175 6.73 -0.12 1.83
N ILE A 176 6.53 -1.12 0.99
CA ILE A 176 5.44 -1.21 0.00
C ILE A 176 4.45 -2.31 0.39
N ARG A 177 4.38 -2.68 1.68
CA ARG A 177 3.56 -3.83 2.10
C ARG A 177 2.08 -3.64 1.77
N THR A 178 1.60 -2.41 1.88
CA THR A 178 0.23 -2.00 1.55
C THR A 178 0.13 -1.46 0.13
N HIS A 179 1.10 -1.70 -0.76
CA HIS A 179 0.96 -1.46 -2.18
C HIS A 179 0.24 -2.64 -2.85
N ALA A 180 -0.56 -2.34 -3.87
CA ALA A 180 -1.23 -3.37 -4.65
C ALA A 180 -0.21 -4.18 -5.50
N PRO A 181 -0.45 -5.47 -5.77
CA PRO A 181 -1.59 -6.27 -5.32
C PRO A 181 -1.48 -6.70 -3.84
N TRP A 182 -2.59 -6.64 -3.09
CA TRP A 182 -2.64 -7.12 -1.70
C TRP A 182 -2.89 -8.61 -1.67
N ASN A 183 -1.89 -9.37 -1.29
CA ASN A 183 -1.85 -10.81 -1.56
C ASN A 183 -1.49 -11.66 -0.35
N VAL A 184 -1.44 -11.11 0.86
CA VAL A 184 -0.96 -11.84 2.05
C VAL A 184 -2.10 -12.26 2.99
N ASP A 185 -1.86 -13.33 3.74
CA ASP A 185 -2.64 -13.67 4.94
C ASP A 185 -2.22 -12.80 6.14
N ARG A 186 -2.86 -13.04 7.30
CA ARG A 186 -2.59 -12.28 8.54
C ARG A 186 -1.19 -12.50 9.08
N GLU A 187 -0.58 -13.62 8.73
CA GLU A 187 0.78 -13.98 9.09
C GLU A 187 1.80 -13.47 8.07
N GLY A 188 1.36 -12.67 7.08
CA GLY A 188 2.20 -12.07 6.04
C GLY A 188 2.68 -13.05 4.98
N LYS A 189 2.11 -14.26 4.89
CA LYS A 189 2.44 -15.23 3.84
C LYS A 189 1.62 -14.96 2.59
N GLU A 190 2.25 -15.03 1.43
CA GLU A 190 1.56 -14.81 0.16
C GLU A 190 0.47 -15.87 -0.08
N ILE A 191 -0.78 -15.46 -0.24
CA ILE A 191 -1.92 -16.28 -0.68
C ILE A 191 -1.80 -16.59 -2.18
N TYR A 192 -1.27 -15.64 -2.95
CA TYR A 192 -1.03 -15.74 -4.40
C TYR A 192 0.14 -14.83 -4.81
N PRO A 193 0.76 -15.02 -5.99
CA PRO A 193 1.95 -14.27 -6.39
C PRO A 193 1.66 -12.77 -6.54
N SER A 194 2.64 -11.93 -6.18
CA SER A 194 2.57 -10.47 -6.21
C SER A 194 2.58 -9.86 -7.63
N ARG A 195 1.66 -10.28 -8.52
CA ARG A 195 1.60 -9.85 -9.93
C ARG A 195 0.29 -9.17 -10.30
N LEU A 196 0.35 -8.21 -11.22
CA LEU A 196 -0.81 -7.60 -11.87
C LEU A 196 -0.72 -7.86 -13.39
N PRO A 197 -1.84 -8.05 -14.11
CA PRO A 197 -3.15 -8.44 -13.57
C PRO A 197 -3.09 -9.80 -12.85
N ILE A 198 -3.98 -10.04 -11.89
CA ILE A 198 -4.04 -11.33 -11.16
C ILE A 198 -4.34 -12.48 -12.13
N VAL A 199 -5.36 -12.27 -12.97
CA VAL A 199 -5.78 -13.14 -14.08
C VAL A 199 -6.27 -12.25 -15.21
N ASP A 200 -6.46 -12.80 -16.40
CA ASP A 200 -6.93 -12.04 -17.56
C ASP A 200 -8.19 -11.23 -17.22
N ASP A 201 -8.18 -9.95 -17.61
CA ASP A 201 -9.24 -8.96 -17.38
C ASP A 201 -9.58 -8.62 -15.91
N ALA A 202 -8.75 -9.03 -14.94
CA ALA A 202 -8.89 -8.65 -13.54
C ALA A 202 -7.64 -7.94 -13.02
N HIS A 203 -7.81 -6.68 -12.63
CA HIS A 203 -6.72 -5.92 -12.03
C HIS A 203 -6.39 -6.44 -10.63
N MET A 204 -7.38 -6.62 -9.76
CA MET A 204 -7.24 -7.16 -8.41
C MET A 204 -8.17 -8.37 -8.22
N VAL A 205 -8.04 -9.07 -7.10
CA VAL A 205 -9.01 -10.13 -6.74
C VAL A 205 -10.41 -9.54 -6.67
N GLY A 206 -11.32 -10.09 -7.46
CA GLY A 206 -12.73 -9.69 -7.49
C GLY A 206 -13.05 -8.42 -8.31
N SER A 207 -12.06 -7.76 -8.92
CA SER A 207 -12.31 -6.57 -9.75
C SER A 207 -12.19 -6.85 -11.25
N ASN A 208 -12.69 -5.91 -12.05
CA ASN A 208 -12.49 -5.91 -13.50
C ASN A 208 -11.13 -5.29 -13.90
N LYS A 209 -10.91 -5.13 -15.20
CA LYS A 209 -9.69 -4.52 -15.76
C LYS A 209 -9.44 -3.08 -15.31
N ALA A 210 -10.49 -2.33 -14.98
CA ALA A 210 -10.40 -0.98 -14.46
C ALA A 210 -10.15 -0.94 -12.93
N GLY A 211 -10.14 -2.09 -12.26
CA GLY A 211 -10.00 -2.18 -10.81
C GLY A 211 -11.29 -1.89 -10.04
N THR A 212 -12.46 -1.90 -10.70
CA THR A 212 -13.74 -1.65 -10.03
C THR A 212 -14.50 -2.93 -9.70
N TYR A 213 -15.36 -2.84 -8.68
CA TYR A 213 -16.08 -3.97 -8.09
C TYR A 213 -17.56 -3.99 -8.45
N SER A 214 -18.08 -5.17 -8.77
CA SER A 214 -19.51 -5.33 -9.14
C SER A 214 -20.45 -5.59 -7.96
N THR A 215 -19.93 -5.99 -6.79
CA THR A 215 -20.72 -6.29 -5.59
C THR A 215 -19.99 -5.86 -4.31
N PRO A 216 -20.72 -5.60 -3.20
CA PRO A 216 -20.12 -5.35 -1.89
C PRO A 216 -19.28 -6.52 -1.36
N GLU A 217 -19.65 -7.76 -1.67
CA GLU A 217 -18.94 -8.96 -1.23
C GLU A 217 -17.55 -9.03 -1.88
N LEU A 218 -17.43 -8.70 -3.17
CA LEU A 218 -16.14 -8.63 -3.87
C LEU A 218 -15.25 -7.51 -3.31
N GLN A 219 -15.81 -6.36 -2.96
CA GLN A 219 -15.07 -5.31 -2.23
C GLN A 219 -14.57 -5.80 -0.88
N SER A 220 -15.34 -6.64 -0.17
CA SER A 220 -14.94 -7.16 1.14
C SER A 220 -13.74 -8.12 1.04
N ILE A 221 -13.58 -8.87 -0.07
CA ILE A 221 -12.34 -9.62 -0.30
C ILE A 221 -11.14 -8.66 -0.31
N GLU A 222 -11.21 -7.60 -1.11
CA GLU A 222 -10.11 -6.65 -1.23
C GLU A 222 -9.83 -5.92 0.08
N ARG A 223 -10.88 -5.51 0.81
CA ARG A 223 -10.77 -4.92 2.16
C ARG A 223 -10.02 -5.85 3.12
N ARG A 224 -10.37 -7.14 3.15
CA ARG A 224 -9.70 -8.12 4.02
C ARG A 224 -8.24 -8.35 3.63
N LEU A 225 -7.93 -8.38 2.33
CA LEU A 225 -6.54 -8.48 1.84
C LEU A 225 -5.72 -7.24 2.22
N TYR A 226 -6.26 -6.03 2.04
CA TYR A 226 -5.62 -4.79 2.48
C TYR A 226 -5.38 -4.77 3.99
N ALA A 227 -6.39 -5.17 4.77
CA ALA A 227 -6.28 -5.24 6.23
C ALA A 227 -5.19 -6.22 6.66
N ASN A 228 -5.08 -7.39 6.03
CA ASN A 228 -3.99 -8.34 6.29
C ASN A 228 -2.62 -7.73 5.99
N SER A 229 -2.46 -7.03 4.85
CA SER A 229 -1.21 -6.31 4.53
C SER A 229 -0.86 -5.25 5.59
N ALA A 230 -1.84 -4.50 6.09
CA ALA A 230 -1.62 -3.51 7.14
C ALA A 230 -1.26 -4.15 8.50
N ILE A 231 -1.88 -5.30 8.83
CA ILE A 231 -1.56 -6.08 10.05
C ILE A 231 -0.13 -6.64 9.96
N ASP A 232 0.27 -7.09 8.77
CA ASP A 232 1.65 -7.52 8.54
C ASP A 232 2.65 -6.37 8.74
N PHE A 233 2.35 -5.18 8.19
CA PHE A 233 3.15 -3.98 8.44
C PHE A 233 3.29 -3.67 9.94
N ASP A 234 2.20 -3.76 10.71
CA ASP A 234 2.25 -3.54 12.17
C ASP A 234 3.20 -4.51 12.87
N ARG A 235 3.20 -5.78 12.47
CA ARG A 235 4.15 -6.79 12.97
C ARG A 235 5.59 -6.44 12.64
N GLN A 236 5.86 -6.00 11.41
CA GLN A 236 7.19 -5.57 10.98
C GLN A 236 7.65 -4.31 11.74
N LEU A 237 6.76 -3.33 11.95
CA LEU A 237 7.03 -2.17 12.79
C LEU A 237 7.41 -2.59 14.22
N GLY A 238 6.73 -3.59 14.78
CA GLY A 238 7.09 -4.18 16.07
C GLY A 238 8.52 -4.72 16.12
N GLN A 239 8.98 -5.38 15.05
CA GLN A 239 10.36 -5.88 14.94
C GLN A 239 11.38 -4.74 14.92
N LEU A 240 11.13 -3.69 14.14
CA LEU A 240 12.00 -2.52 14.07
C LEU A 240 12.08 -1.78 15.40
N VAL A 241 10.94 -1.55 16.06
CA VAL A 241 10.89 -0.90 17.38
C VAL A 241 11.59 -1.76 18.44
N ALA A 242 11.42 -3.08 18.41
CA ALA A 242 12.11 -3.99 19.31
C ALA A 242 13.64 -3.93 19.11
N GLU A 243 14.12 -3.84 17.86
CA GLU A 243 15.54 -3.66 17.57
C GLU A 243 16.05 -2.34 18.14
N LEU A 244 15.38 -1.21 17.88
CA LEU A 244 15.76 0.10 18.41
C LEU A 244 15.88 0.10 19.95
N LYS A 245 15.00 -0.64 20.63
CA LYS A 245 15.06 -0.84 22.09
C LYS A 245 16.25 -1.71 22.49
N ALA A 246 16.50 -2.80 21.78
CA ALA A 246 17.60 -3.71 22.05
C ALA A 246 18.98 -3.05 21.92
N ILE A 247 19.16 -2.17 20.93
CA ILE A 247 20.40 -1.39 20.73
C ILE A 247 20.44 -0.09 21.54
N GLY A 248 19.44 0.18 22.39
CA GLY A 248 19.42 1.36 23.27
C GLY A 248 19.22 2.70 22.56
N ARG A 249 18.73 2.70 21.31
CA ARG A 249 18.49 3.93 20.53
C ARG A 249 17.08 4.50 20.72
N TYR A 250 16.09 3.65 21.01
CA TYR A 250 14.67 4.02 21.07
C TYR A 250 14.37 5.31 21.82
N ASP A 251 14.88 5.47 23.03
CA ASP A 251 14.55 6.61 23.90
C ASP A 251 14.97 7.94 23.26
N ASN A 252 16.20 8.02 22.72
CA ASN A 252 16.76 9.23 22.11
C ASN A 252 16.47 9.36 20.60
N THR A 253 15.53 8.59 20.06
CA THR A 253 15.16 8.64 18.63
C THR A 253 13.82 9.35 18.44
N ILE A 254 13.76 10.23 17.45
CA ILE A 254 12.49 10.65 16.84
C ILE A 254 12.02 9.54 15.91
N ILE A 255 10.81 9.02 16.12
CA ILE A 255 10.20 7.99 15.26
C ILE A 255 8.97 8.60 14.60
N VAL A 256 8.95 8.61 13.27
CA VAL A 256 7.80 9.05 12.48
C VAL A 256 7.23 7.85 11.74
N VAL A 257 5.95 7.53 11.97
CA VAL A 257 5.23 6.50 11.22
C VAL A 257 4.10 7.18 10.45
N THR A 258 4.12 7.04 9.13
CA THR A 258 3.11 7.60 8.23
C THR A 258 2.96 6.75 6.97
N ALA A 259 1.91 7.03 6.18
CA ALA A 259 1.84 6.62 4.78
C ALA A 259 2.09 7.82 3.85
N ASP A 260 2.43 7.53 2.61
CA ASP A 260 2.56 8.49 1.53
C ASP A 260 1.19 8.85 0.95
N HIS A 261 0.27 7.89 0.80
CA HIS A 261 -1.14 8.10 0.49
C HIS A 261 -1.96 6.85 0.86
N GLY A 262 -3.29 6.96 0.77
CA GLY A 262 -4.21 5.83 0.87
C GLY A 262 -4.67 5.31 -0.50
N ALA A 263 -5.69 4.47 -0.50
CA ALA A 263 -6.34 3.98 -1.71
C ALA A 263 -7.83 3.77 -1.44
N GLY A 264 -8.67 4.25 -2.35
CA GLY A 264 -10.10 3.98 -2.34
C GLY A 264 -10.40 2.59 -2.91
N ILE A 265 -11.42 1.93 -2.36
CA ILE A 265 -11.98 0.71 -2.94
C ILE A 265 -13.27 1.12 -3.68
N THR A 266 -13.14 1.32 -4.99
CA THR A 266 -14.08 2.07 -5.83
C THR A 266 -14.98 1.19 -6.69
N VAL A 267 -16.14 1.73 -7.07
CA VAL A 267 -17.07 1.09 -8.02
C VAL A 267 -17.04 1.73 -9.41
N GLU A 268 -16.61 2.99 -9.51
CA GLU A 268 -16.70 3.76 -10.76
C GLU A 268 -15.39 4.46 -11.12
N ALA A 269 -14.67 5.01 -10.14
CA ALA A 269 -13.47 5.82 -10.33
C ALA A 269 -12.16 5.05 -10.10
N ASP A 270 -11.04 5.74 -10.31
CA ASP A 270 -9.70 5.25 -9.95
C ASP A 270 -9.50 5.26 -8.43
N ARG A 271 -8.92 4.19 -7.88
CA ARG A 271 -8.61 4.06 -6.44
C ARG A 271 -7.70 5.16 -5.88
N ARG A 272 -6.87 5.78 -6.71
CA ARG A 272 -6.01 6.93 -6.34
C ARG A 272 -6.76 8.26 -6.43
N ILE A 273 -8.05 8.26 -6.74
CA ILE A 273 -8.87 9.48 -6.82
C ILE A 273 -10.06 9.41 -5.87
N GLY A 274 -10.68 8.23 -5.76
CA GLY A 274 -11.95 8.00 -5.08
C GLY A 274 -13.16 8.42 -5.92
N ASP A 275 -14.31 7.78 -5.67
CA ASP A 275 -15.60 8.01 -6.33
C ASP A 275 -16.21 9.38 -5.94
N THR A 276 -15.92 9.85 -4.72
CA THR A 276 -16.48 11.10 -4.18
C THR A 276 -15.40 11.99 -3.56
N LEU A 277 -15.72 13.26 -3.33
CA LEU A 277 -14.82 14.17 -2.60
C LEU A 277 -14.59 13.68 -1.16
N GLU A 278 -15.62 13.13 -0.52
CA GLU A 278 -15.52 12.53 0.80
C GLU A 278 -14.53 11.38 0.77
N GLN A 279 -14.73 10.39 -0.10
CA GLN A 279 -13.83 9.25 -0.25
C GLN A 279 -12.39 9.66 -0.57
N ARG A 280 -12.19 10.70 -1.40
CA ARG A 280 -10.86 11.24 -1.67
C ARG A 280 -10.16 11.69 -0.40
N TRP A 281 -10.87 12.42 0.47
CA TRP A 281 -10.29 12.89 1.72
C TRP A 281 -10.10 11.75 2.72
N THR A 282 -11.02 10.80 2.80
CA THR A 282 -11.02 9.78 3.86
C THR A 282 -10.21 8.53 3.54
N GLU A 283 -10.15 8.12 2.27
CA GLU A 283 -9.52 6.87 1.84
C GLU A 283 -8.22 7.10 1.07
N VAL A 284 -8.04 8.27 0.44
CA VAL A 284 -6.83 8.55 -0.39
C VAL A 284 -5.91 9.57 0.27
N ALA A 285 -6.42 10.70 0.73
CA ALA A 285 -5.60 11.78 1.28
C ALA A 285 -5.25 11.56 2.76
N HIS A 286 -6.20 11.10 3.58
CA HIS A 286 -5.98 10.87 5.01
C HIS A 286 -5.06 9.66 5.20
N VAL A 287 -3.92 9.90 5.85
CA VAL A 287 -2.90 8.91 6.18
C VAL A 287 -2.69 8.82 7.69
N PRO A 288 -2.28 7.66 8.23
CA PRO A 288 -1.84 7.61 9.62
C PRO A 288 -0.66 8.55 9.83
N LEU A 289 -0.57 9.24 10.97
CA LEU A 289 0.63 9.97 11.38
C LEU A 289 0.83 9.88 12.89
N MET A 290 1.97 9.33 13.27
CA MET A 290 2.42 9.24 14.65
C MET A 290 3.87 9.70 14.74
N VAL A 291 4.16 10.51 15.76
CA VAL A 291 5.51 11.01 16.04
C VAL A 291 5.84 10.74 17.51
N LYS A 292 6.86 9.91 17.74
CA LYS A 292 7.53 9.80 19.04
C LYS A 292 8.68 10.80 19.06
N ASP A 293 8.65 11.79 19.95
CA ASP A 293 9.80 12.67 20.14
C ASP A 293 10.91 12.00 20.98
N PRO A 294 12.17 12.45 20.90
CA PRO A 294 13.23 11.99 21.80
C PRO A 294 12.84 12.21 23.26
N ASN A 295 13.00 11.18 24.08
CA ASN A 295 12.66 11.13 25.50
C ASN A 295 11.17 11.34 25.84
N GLN A 296 10.27 11.28 24.85
CA GLN A 296 8.83 11.25 25.09
C GLN A 296 8.45 9.95 25.81
N THR A 297 7.67 10.08 26.87
CA THR A 297 7.21 8.95 27.71
C THR A 297 5.70 8.93 27.91
N GLU A 298 5.00 9.98 27.46
CA GLU A 298 3.56 10.14 27.62
C GLU A 298 2.90 10.37 26.25
N PRO A 299 1.69 9.83 26.03
CA PRO A 299 0.99 9.99 24.77
C PRO A 299 0.39 11.39 24.65
N ALA A 300 0.28 11.88 23.42
CA ALA A 300 -0.46 13.09 23.10
C ALA A 300 -1.36 12.89 21.87
N THR A 301 -2.37 13.74 21.72
CA THR A 301 -3.26 13.72 20.56
C THR A 301 -3.42 15.12 19.99
N VAL A 302 -3.17 15.27 18.69
CA VAL A 302 -3.37 16.49 17.92
C VAL A 302 -4.51 16.25 16.95
N VAL A 303 -5.59 17.00 17.11
CA VAL A 303 -6.77 16.93 16.24
C VAL A 303 -6.78 17.97 15.13
N ALA A 304 -5.85 18.94 15.17
CA ALA A 304 -5.75 19.96 14.14
C ALA A 304 -5.22 19.34 12.82
N PRO A 305 -5.75 19.74 11.65
CA PRO A 305 -5.29 19.22 10.36
C PRO A 305 -3.79 19.46 10.13
N ARG A 306 -3.09 18.43 9.68
CA ARG A 306 -1.66 18.49 9.31
C ARG A 306 -1.42 17.95 7.92
N SER A 307 -0.33 18.38 7.31
CA SER A 307 0.18 17.80 6.06
C SER A 307 1.43 16.97 6.33
N THR A 308 1.60 15.87 5.59
CA THR A 308 2.87 15.12 5.56
C THR A 308 4.04 15.99 5.11
N GLY A 309 3.79 17.08 4.36
CA GLY A 309 4.79 18.08 4.01
C GLY A 309 5.41 18.82 5.21
N GLN A 310 4.87 18.70 6.42
CA GLN A 310 5.43 19.26 7.66
C GLN A 310 6.46 18.33 8.33
N ILE A 311 6.59 17.08 7.86
CA ILE A 311 7.47 16.06 8.46
C ILE A 311 8.94 16.46 8.35
N ALA A 312 9.40 16.89 7.18
CA ALA A 312 10.81 17.24 6.98
C ALA A 312 11.32 18.29 7.97
N ARG A 313 10.55 19.38 8.18
CA ARG A 313 10.93 20.41 9.15
C ARG A 313 10.90 19.89 10.59
N THR A 314 9.95 19.02 10.93
CA THR A 314 9.86 18.39 12.25
C THR A 314 11.11 17.52 12.52
N VAL A 315 11.51 16.70 11.55
CA VAL A 315 12.72 15.85 11.64
C VAL A 315 13.98 16.70 11.75
N LEU A 316 14.12 17.74 10.91
CA LEU A 316 15.27 18.66 10.97
C LEU A 316 15.39 19.34 12.34
N ASN A 317 14.27 19.82 12.90
CA ASN A 317 14.27 20.46 14.21
C ASN A 317 14.69 19.49 15.32
N ALA A 318 14.20 18.25 15.30
CA ALA A 318 14.60 17.21 16.27
C ALA A 318 16.07 16.80 16.12
N ALA A 319 16.56 16.77 14.88
CA ALA A 319 17.96 16.47 14.54
C ALA A 319 18.93 17.63 14.85
N GLY A 320 18.43 18.83 15.17
CA GLY A 320 19.26 20.04 15.27
C GLY A 320 19.87 20.49 13.94
N ALA A 321 19.36 19.98 12.82
CA ALA A 321 19.88 20.20 11.48
C ALA A 321 19.15 21.35 10.76
N THR A 322 19.83 21.97 9.79
CA THR A 322 19.24 23.01 8.94
C THR A 322 18.92 22.47 7.56
N ALA A 323 17.77 22.87 7.00
CA ALA A 323 17.44 22.61 5.60
C ALA A 323 18.47 23.25 4.66
N PRO A 324 18.72 22.69 3.46
CA PRO A 324 19.46 23.37 2.41
C PRO A 324 18.90 24.77 2.13
N ALA A 325 19.76 25.74 1.82
CA ALA A 325 19.34 27.11 1.55
C ALA A 325 18.36 27.25 0.36
N ASN A 326 18.43 26.31 -0.59
CA ASN A 326 17.53 26.23 -1.74
C ASN A 326 16.20 25.50 -1.45
N LEU A 327 16.03 24.92 -0.26
CA LEU A 327 14.83 24.17 0.10
C LEU A 327 13.91 25.01 1.00
N ALA A 328 12.86 25.56 0.40
CA ALA A 328 11.77 26.17 1.15
C ALA A 328 10.86 25.07 1.72
N VAL A 329 11.06 24.74 3.00
CA VAL A 329 10.26 23.75 3.72
C VAL A 329 9.08 24.40 4.46
N SER A 330 8.00 23.65 4.57
CA SER A 330 6.81 23.99 5.34
C SER A 330 7.13 24.09 6.84
N PRO A 331 6.27 24.76 7.64
CA PRO A 331 6.38 24.73 9.10
C PRO A 331 6.36 23.31 9.68
N ASP A 332 6.92 23.10 10.87
CA ASP A 332 6.81 21.81 11.57
C ASP A 332 5.37 21.49 12.00
N LEU A 333 5.16 20.25 12.45
CA LEU A 333 3.86 19.72 12.87
C LEU A 333 3.26 20.41 14.11
N SER A 334 4.02 21.25 14.84
CA SER A 334 3.48 22.06 15.94
C SER A 334 2.70 23.28 15.45
N LYS A 335 2.79 23.60 14.15
CA LYS A 335 2.16 24.79 13.54
C LYS A 335 1.01 24.42 12.64
N ASP A 336 0.00 25.27 12.65
CA ASP A 336 -1.08 25.21 11.66
C ASP A 336 -0.58 25.75 10.31
N LEU A 337 -1.08 25.15 9.23
CA LEU A 337 -0.86 25.66 7.88
C LEU A 337 -1.82 26.82 7.61
N PRO A 338 -1.35 27.99 7.10
CA PRO A 338 -2.21 29.15 6.89
C PRO A 338 -3.44 28.90 5.99
N LYS A 339 -3.30 28.04 4.98
CA LYS A 339 -4.36 27.65 4.05
C LYS A 339 -5.03 26.31 4.43
N GLY A 340 -4.58 25.66 5.51
CA GLY A 340 -4.85 24.24 5.77
C GLY A 340 -4.05 23.30 4.86
N PRO A 341 -4.19 21.97 5.04
CA PRO A 341 -3.60 20.97 4.16
C PRO A 341 -4.12 21.06 2.71
N VAL A 342 -3.23 20.85 1.74
CA VAL A 342 -3.56 20.78 0.32
C VAL A 342 -3.22 19.38 -0.20
N PHE A 343 -4.20 18.71 -0.78
CA PHE A 343 -4.03 17.44 -1.46
C PHE A 343 -4.13 17.65 -2.97
N ALA A 344 -3.11 17.27 -3.73
CA ALA A 344 -3.15 17.38 -5.18
C ALA A 344 -3.47 16.03 -5.81
N THR A 345 -4.55 15.98 -6.59
CA THR A 345 -4.80 14.86 -7.50
C THR A 345 -3.93 15.05 -8.73
N VAL A 346 -3.01 14.12 -8.95
CA VAL A 346 -2.17 14.05 -10.15
C VAL A 346 -2.81 13.11 -11.16
N GLY A 347 -2.92 13.55 -12.41
CA GLY A 347 -3.36 12.70 -13.51
C GLY A 347 -2.98 13.28 -14.88
N GLY A 348 -2.31 12.48 -15.71
CA GLY A 348 -1.82 12.93 -17.02
C GLY A 348 -0.82 14.09 -16.91
N GLY A 349 0.00 14.10 -15.86
CA GLY A 349 0.94 15.18 -15.54
C GLY A 349 0.30 16.47 -15.00
N ILE A 350 -1.03 16.55 -14.86
CA ILE A 350 -1.73 17.71 -14.32
C ILE A 350 -1.91 17.53 -12.82
N MET A 351 -1.48 18.52 -12.04
CA MET A 351 -1.70 18.58 -10.59
C MET A 351 -2.92 19.45 -10.28
N THR A 352 -3.98 18.85 -9.76
CA THR A 352 -5.23 19.54 -9.38
C THR A 352 -5.31 19.65 -7.85
N PRO A 353 -5.16 20.85 -7.26
CA PRO A 353 -5.16 21.01 -5.81
C PRO A 353 -6.55 21.00 -5.19
N TRP A 354 -6.66 20.40 -4.00
CA TRP A 354 -7.84 20.39 -3.14
C TRP A 354 -7.43 20.86 -1.75
N VAL A 355 -8.02 21.97 -1.30
CA VAL A 355 -7.79 22.50 0.05
C VAL A 355 -8.72 21.79 1.03
N TYR A 356 -8.20 21.31 2.14
CA TYR A 356 -9.03 20.70 3.18
C TYR A 356 -9.99 21.73 3.79
N GLN A 357 -11.28 21.41 3.80
CA GLN A 357 -12.34 22.28 4.33
C GLN A 357 -13.20 21.59 5.41
N GLY A 358 -12.63 20.60 6.12
CA GLY A 358 -13.38 19.87 7.15
C GLY A 358 -14.34 18.83 6.58
N ALA A 359 -13.88 18.05 5.58
CA ALA A 359 -14.69 16.97 5.02
C ALA A 359 -15.08 15.96 6.13
N PRO A 360 -16.32 15.42 6.13
CA PRO A 360 -16.69 14.33 7.02
C PRO A 360 -15.76 13.13 6.80
N GLU A 361 -15.43 12.43 7.88
CA GLU A 361 -14.54 11.26 7.82
C GLU A 361 -15.19 10.04 8.45
N PRO A 362 -16.23 9.47 7.81
CA PRO A 362 -16.79 8.20 8.28
C PRO A 362 -15.74 7.11 8.19
N ASP A 363 -15.82 6.15 9.11
CA ASP A 363 -15.03 4.93 9.01
C ASP A 363 -15.63 4.04 7.89
N PRO A 364 -14.93 3.81 6.77
CA PRO A 364 -15.45 2.97 5.69
C PRO A 364 -15.31 1.47 5.97
N TRP A 365 -14.64 1.10 7.08
CA TRP A 365 -14.31 -0.29 7.40
C TRP A 365 -15.36 -0.92 8.31
N ARG A 366 -15.71 -2.16 8.03
CA ARG A 366 -16.54 -2.98 8.92
C ARG A 366 -15.63 -3.81 9.81
N GLN A 367 -16.09 -4.12 11.03
CA GLN A 367 -15.32 -4.96 11.96
C GLN A 367 -14.92 -6.30 11.31
N GLN A 368 -15.80 -6.90 10.51
CA GLN A 368 -15.55 -8.17 9.81
C GLN A 368 -14.48 -8.09 8.71
N ASP A 369 -14.16 -6.89 8.20
CA ASP A 369 -13.07 -6.71 7.24
C ASP A 369 -11.71 -6.79 7.96
N LEU A 370 -11.68 -6.44 9.25
CA LEU A 370 -10.48 -6.39 10.08
C LEU A 370 -10.30 -7.59 10.99
N THR A 371 -11.40 -8.21 11.40
CA THR A 371 -11.44 -9.41 12.25
C THR A 371 -12.59 -10.27 11.75
N PRO A 372 -12.32 -11.30 10.92
CA PRO A 372 -13.35 -12.20 10.43
C PRO A 372 -13.97 -12.95 11.59
N VAL A 373 -15.25 -13.28 11.46
CA VAL A 373 -16.00 -13.98 12.51
C VAL A 373 -15.38 -15.34 12.81
N ASN A 374 -14.90 -16.03 11.78
CA ASN A 374 -14.18 -17.28 11.89
C ASN A 374 -12.74 -17.12 11.35
N SER A 375 -11.74 -17.32 12.22
CA SER A 375 -10.33 -17.20 11.87
C SER A 375 -9.81 -18.29 10.94
N ASP A 376 -10.44 -19.48 10.95
CA ASP A 376 -10.04 -20.61 10.11
C ASP A 376 -10.53 -20.44 8.66
N TYR A 377 -11.60 -19.65 8.48
CA TYR A 377 -12.21 -19.32 7.20
C TYR A 377 -12.30 -17.80 7.00
N PRO A 378 -11.17 -17.08 6.98
CA PRO A 378 -11.12 -15.63 7.08
C PRO A 378 -11.70 -14.91 5.86
N PHE A 379 -12.04 -15.63 4.79
CA PHE A 379 -12.66 -15.11 3.58
C PHE A 379 -14.01 -15.80 3.26
N ALA A 380 -14.62 -16.45 4.26
CA ALA A 380 -16.05 -16.74 4.22
C ALA A 380 -16.82 -15.40 4.29
N ILE A 381 -17.38 -14.99 3.16
CA ILE A 381 -18.05 -13.71 2.95
C ILE A 381 -19.43 -14.00 2.36
N GLY A 382 -20.46 -13.34 2.88
CA GLY A 382 -21.83 -13.42 2.35
C GLY A 382 -22.54 -14.74 2.63
N ILE A 383 -21.99 -15.61 3.48
CA ILE A 383 -22.60 -16.89 3.88
C ILE A 383 -22.80 -16.94 5.40
N ASP A 384 -23.68 -17.83 5.86
CA ASP A 384 -23.88 -18.12 7.29
C ASP A 384 -22.69 -18.94 7.82
N ASP A 385 -22.01 -18.43 8.85
CA ASP A 385 -20.84 -19.06 9.44
C ASP A 385 -21.13 -20.44 10.07
N SER A 386 -22.39 -20.72 10.42
CA SER A 386 -22.80 -22.04 10.93
C SER A 386 -22.67 -23.16 9.90
N LEU A 387 -22.54 -22.80 8.61
CA LEU A 387 -22.28 -23.75 7.53
C LEU A 387 -20.83 -24.23 7.51
N LEU A 388 -19.89 -23.42 7.98
CA LEU A 388 -18.46 -23.71 7.93
C LEU A 388 -18.12 -24.97 8.73
N GLY A 389 -17.37 -25.89 8.12
CA GLY A 389 -17.00 -27.16 8.76
C GLY A 389 -18.13 -28.20 8.81
N THR A 390 -19.29 -27.92 8.22
CA THR A 390 -20.42 -28.87 8.11
C THR A 390 -20.53 -29.46 6.70
N SER A 391 -21.32 -30.52 6.55
CA SER A 391 -21.71 -31.02 5.21
C SER A 391 -22.56 -29.99 4.48
N VAL A 392 -22.41 -29.90 3.16
CA VAL A 392 -23.25 -29.04 2.32
C VAL A 392 -24.74 -29.33 2.58
N PRO A 393 -25.54 -28.34 3.02
CA PRO A 393 -26.92 -28.60 3.41
C PRO A 393 -27.83 -28.81 2.19
N GLY A 394 -28.98 -29.43 2.42
CA GLY A 394 -30.01 -29.56 1.39
C GLY A 394 -30.50 -28.21 0.87
N GLY A 395 -30.82 -28.13 -0.42
CA GLY A 395 -31.21 -26.86 -1.09
C GLY A 395 -30.06 -26.14 -1.80
N TRP A 396 -28.83 -26.63 -1.64
CA TRP A 396 -27.69 -26.19 -2.44
C TRP A 396 -27.49 -27.12 -3.63
N VAL A 397 -27.33 -26.54 -4.81
CA VAL A 397 -27.10 -27.27 -6.07
C VAL A 397 -25.64 -27.08 -6.49
N PRO A 398 -24.98 -28.14 -6.98
CA PRO A 398 -23.61 -28.04 -7.44
C PRO A 398 -23.54 -27.14 -8.68
N VAL A 399 -22.53 -26.26 -8.71
CA VAL A 399 -22.23 -25.41 -9.86
C VAL A 399 -21.36 -26.19 -10.83
N GLU A 400 -21.81 -26.27 -12.07
CA GLU A 400 -21.01 -26.78 -13.18
C GLU A 400 -19.96 -25.72 -13.56
N THR A 401 -18.71 -26.13 -13.53
CA THR A 401 -17.55 -25.25 -13.76
C THR A 401 -16.87 -25.59 -15.07
N ASP A 402 -16.59 -24.59 -15.90
CA ASP A 402 -15.78 -24.72 -17.12
C ASP A 402 -14.28 -24.82 -16.76
N SER A 403 -13.82 -23.97 -15.85
CA SER A 403 -12.45 -24.01 -15.32
C SER A 403 -12.38 -23.69 -13.84
N ILE A 404 -11.36 -24.24 -13.17
CA ILE A 404 -10.99 -23.96 -11.79
C ILE A 404 -9.48 -23.74 -11.74
N ASP A 405 -9.08 -22.51 -11.46
CA ASP A 405 -7.68 -22.11 -11.36
C ASP A 405 -7.31 -21.85 -9.90
N ALA A 406 -6.68 -22.85 -9.27
CA ALA A 406 -6.18 -22.75 -7.91
C ALA A 406 -4.75 -22.19 -7.91
N ILE A 407 -4.64 -20.88 -7.66
CA ILE A 407 -3.38 -20.12 -7.76
C ILE A 407 -2.47 -20.50 -6.58
N GLN A 408 -1.19 -20.73 -6.84
CA GLN A 408 -0.25 -21.19 -5.83
C GLN A 408 0.35 -20.01 -5.04
N GLY A 409 0.45 -20.15 -3.73
CA GLY A 409 1.11 -19.21 -2.82
C GLY A 409 1.73 -19.93 -1.62
N GLU A 410 2.31 -19.21 -0.68
CA GLU A 410 2.96 -19.70 0.54
C GLU A 410 1.98 -19.92 1.71
N SER A 411 0.83 -19.22 1.70
CA SER A 411 -0.19 -19.28 2.76
C SER A 411 -0.83 -20.67 2.88
N THR A 412 -1.50 -20.93 4.01
CA THR A 412 -2.43 -22.07 4.12
C THR A 412 -3.76 -21.81 3.42
N GLN A 413 -4.07 -20.54 3.14
CA GLN A 413 -5.16 -20.11 2.28
C GLN A 413 -4.71 -20.11 0.81
N GLN A 414 -5.67 -20.20 -0.10
CA GLN A 414 -5.45 -20.26 -1.53
C GLN A 414 -6.50 -19.45 -2.28
N LEU A 415 -6.05 -18.63 -3.24
CA LEU A 415 -6.94 -18.00 -4.20
C LEU A 415 -7.37 -19.03 -5.26
N VAL A 416 -8.68 -19.21 -5.40
CA VAL A 416 -9.31 -20.04 -6.42
C VAL A 416 -10.18 -19.15 -7.30
N VAL A 417 -9.92 -19.20 -8.60
CA VAL A 417 -10.71 -18.50 -9.63
C VAL A 417 -11.53 -19.54 -10.39
N ILE A 418 -12.82 -19.27 -10.54
CA ILE A 418 -13.78 -20.21 -11.12
C ILE A 418 -14.39 -19.57 -12.35
N THR A 419 -14.54 -20.32 -13.44
CA THR A 419 -15.43 -19.95 -14.55
C THR A 419 -16.63 -20.87 -14.50
N ARG A 420 -17.84 -20.33 -14.26
CA ARG A 420 -19.06 -21.16 -14.20
C ARG A 420 -19.70 -21.30 -15.58
N VAL A 421 -20.29 -22.48 -15.84
CA VAL A 421 -21.08 -22.70 -17.06
C VAL A 421 -22.37 -21.85 -16.96
N PRO A 422 -22.69 -21.03 -17.98
CA PRO A 422 -23.88 -20.19 -17.97
C PRO A 422 -25.16 -20.98 -17.73
N GLY A 423 -26.07 -20.43 -16.91
CA GLY A 423 -27.38 -21.03 -16.63
C GLY A 423 -27.40 -22.07 -15.51
N THR A 424 -26.25 -22.39 -14.90
CA THR A 424 -26.20 -23.35 -13.79
C THR A 424 -26.72 -22.79 -12.46
N CYS A 425 -26.63 -21.47 -12.29
CA CYS A 425 -27.15 -20.73 -11.14
C CYS A 425 -27.86 -19.46 -11.62
N ASP A 426 -28.81 -18.96 -10.84
CA ASP A 426 -29.42 -17.66 -11.10
C ASP A 426 -28.32 -16.59 -11.15
N PRO A 427 -28.19 -15.81 -12.24
CA PRO A 427 -27.24 -14.72 -12.34
C PRO A 427 -27.36 -13.65 -11.24
N ALA A 428 -28.52 -13.55 -10.59
CA ALA A 428 -28.72 -12.66 -9.44
C ALA A 428 -28.02 -13.16 -8.15
N ILE A 429 -27.61 -14.43 -8.08
CA ILE A 429 -26.86 -14.98 -6.96
C ILE A 429 -25.41 -14.49 -7.03
N THR A 430 -25.04 -13.64 -6.08
CA THR A 430 -23.69 -13.08 -5.95
C THR A 430 -22.77 -13.90 -5.07
N THR A 431 -23.30 -14.85 -4.28
CA THR A 431 -22.53 -15.64 -3.32
C THR A 431 -22.93 -17.11 -3.36
N GLY A 432 -21.94 -18.01 -3.27
CA GLY A 432 -22.10 -19.45 -3.18
C GLY A 432 -21.22 -20.08 -2.11
N LEU A 433 -21.30 -21.41 -1.93
CA LEU A 433 -20.41 -22.16 -1.05
C LEU A 433 -19.25 -22.78 -1.82
N VAL A 434 -18.11 -22.90 -1.14
CA VAL A 434 -17.01 -23.77 -1.52
C VAL A 434 -16.97 -24.94 -0.53
N SER A 435 -16.81 -26.15 -1.03
CA SER A 435 -16.57 -27.33 -0.19
C SER A 435 -15.38 -28.14 -0.66
N SER A 436 -14.72 -28.82 0.27
CA SER A 436 -13.73 -29.86 -0.02
C SER A 436 -14.04 -31.12 0.78
N GLY A 437 -13.94 -32.29 0.15
CA GLY A 437 -14.32 -33.56 0.78
C GLY A 437 -15.78 -33.62 1.28
N GLY A 438 -16.67 -32.84 0.67
CA GLY A 438 -18.08 -32.70 1.07
C GLY A 438 -18.34 -31.78 2.28
N VAL A 439 -17.29 -31.15 2.82
CA VAL A 439 -17.36 -30.21 3.94
C VAL A 439 -17.22 -28.78 3.43
N VAL A 440 -18.07 -27.87 3.89
CA VAL A 440 -18.03 -26.45 3.52
C VAL A 440 -16.77 -25.79 4.12
N THR A 441 -15.97 -25.18 3.26
CA THR A 441 -14.68 -24.55 3.61
C THR A 441 -14.63 -23.06 3.31
N GLY A 442 -15.72 -22.47 2.81
CA GLY A 442 -15.82 -21.03 2.59
C GLY A 442 -16.88 -20.66 1.57
N SER A 443 -16.73 -19.47 0.99
CA SER A 443 -17.65 -18.90 0.02
C SER A 443 -16.98 -18.65 -1.33
N VAL A 444 -17.76 -18.72 -2.40
CA VAL A 444 -17.39 -18.24 -3.75
C VAL A 444 -18.22 -17.01 -4.07
N LEU A 445 -17.58 -15.92 -4.50
CA LEU A 445 -18.22 -14.65 -4.82
C LEU A 445 -18.25 -14.47 -6.33
N TRP A 446 -19.45 -14.33 -6.89
CA TRP A 446 -19.66 -14.26 -8.33
C TRP A 446 -19.59 -12.80 -8.81
N GLN A 447 -18.75 -12.58 -9.83
CA GLN A 447 -18.67 -11.32 -10.55
C GLN A 447 -19.83 -11.24 -11.54
N SER A 448 -20.57 -10.14 -11.53
CA SER A 448 -21.64 -9.93 -12.49
C SER A 448 -21.06 -9.86 -13.90
N ALA A 449 -21.56 -10.71 -14.80
CA ALA A 449 -21.21 -10.63 -16.21
C ALA A 449 -21.80 -9.34 -16.82
N ASN A 450 -20.94 -8.44 -17.32
CA ASN A 450 -21.37 -7.59 -18.43
C ASN A 450 -21.56 -8.51 -19.64
N SER A 451 -22.37 -8.13 -20.64
CA SER A 451 -22.80 -9.00 -21.76
C SER A 451 -21.68 -9.69 -22.58
N ASN A 452 -20.40 -9.37 -22.33
CA ASN A 452 -19.22 -9.90 -22.99
C ASN A 452 -18.13 -10.45 -22.03
N ALA A 453 -18.38 -10.57 -20.72
CA ALA A 453 -17.40 -11.06 -19.75
C ALA A 453 -17.74 -12.49 -19.26
N PRO A 454 -16.74 -13.36 -19.01
CA PRO A 454 -16.97 -14.68 -18.44
C PRO A 454 -17.58 -14.54 -17.04
N ASP A 455 -18.47 -15.48 -16.71
CA ASP A 455 -19.14 -15.53 -15.42
C ASP A 455 -18.19 -16.12 -14.37
N ARG A 456 -17.45 -15.22 -13.72
CA ARG A 456 -16.28 -15.55 -12.89
C ARG A 456 -16.63 -15.58 -11.41
N GLY A 457 -16.19 -16.62 -10.72
CA GLY A 457 -16.22 -16.75 -9.27
C GLY A 457 -14.85 -16.53 -8.65
N TRP A 458 -14.83 -15.95 -7.45
CA TRP A 458 -13.64 -15.67 -6.67
C TRP A 458 -13.77 -16.28 -5.28
N ALA A 459 -12.80 -17.08 -4.86
CA ALA A 459 -12.77 -17.65 -3.52
C ALA A 459 -11.36 -17.59 -2.95
N ILE A 460 -11.23 -17.26 -1.67
CA ILE A 460 -10.00 -17.50 -0.90
C ILE A 460 -10.39 -18.49 0.20
N VAL A 461 -9.82 -19.70 0.15
CA VAL A 461 -10.20 -20.83 1.02
C VAL A 461 -8.97 -21.62 1.46
N PRO A 462 -9.06 -22.43 2.52
CA PRO A 462 -7.98 -23.34 2.89
C PRO A 462 -7.57 -24.24 1.73
N LYS A 463 -6.26 -24.45 1.54
CA LYS A 463 -5.71 -25.33 0.51
C LYS A 463 -6.29 -26.74 0.60
N ALA A 464 -6.72 -27.28 -0.54
CA ALA A 464 -7.23 -28.64 -0.65
C ALA A 464 -6.87 -29.30 -2.00
N GLU A 465 -7.01 -30.63 -2.08
CA GLU A 465 -6.76 -31.39 -3.32
C GLU A 465 -7.82 -31.13 -4.39
N SER A 466 -9.06 -30.86 -3.97
CA SER A 466 -10.17 -30.53 -4.87
C SER A 466 -11.20 -29.64 -4.19
N TYR A 467 -11.90 -28.86 -5.02
CA TYR A 467 -12.96 -27.95 -4.61
C TYR A 467 -14.24 -28.27 -5.38
N GLN A 468 -15.38 -28.12 -4.71
CA GLN A 468 -16.71 -28.13 -5.30
C GLN A 468 -17.41 -26.82 -4.94
N PHE A 469 -18.21 -26.31 -5.87
CA PHE A 469 -18.88 -25.01 -5.75
C PHE A 469 -20.38 -25.21 -5.76
N TRP A 470 -21.10 -24.40 -5.00
CA TRP A 470 -22.54 -24.55 -4.82
C TRP A 470 -23.26 -23.20 -4.85
N CYS A 471 -24.48 -23.19 -5.37
CA CYS A 471 -25.40 -22.05 -5.25
C CYS A 471 -26.72 -22.50 -4.63
N THR A 472 -27.47 -21.56 -4.06
CA THR A 472 -28.82 -21.85 -3.58
C THR A 472 -29.73 -22.15 -4.77
N SER A 473 -30.59 -23.16 -4.65
CA SER A 473 -31.72 -23.30 -5.57
C SER A 473 -32.62 -22.06 -5.39
N GLY A 474 -32.67 -21.19 -6.40
CA GLY A 474 -33.49 -19.97 -6.38
C GLY A 474 -34.97 -20.22 -6.17
#